data_AF-A0A1I1HLB5-F1
#
_entry.id   AF-A0A1I1HLB5-F1
#
_cell.length_a   1.000
_cell.length_b   1.000
_cell.length_c   1.000
_cell.angle_alpha   90.00
_cell.angle_beta   90.00
_cell.angle_gamma   90.00
#
_symmetry.space_group_name_H-M   'P 1'
#
loop_
_entity.id
_entity.type
_entity.pdbx_description
1 polymer ?
#
loop_
_entity_poly.entity_id
_entity_poly.type
_entity_poly.pdbx_seq_one_letter_code
_entity_poly.pdbx_strand_id
1 'polypeptide(L)'
;MDFFIIILIFQITSYYILQIEIYFSISTTTIQMKKIINYQYFLYLSLSFVLFTVIGTLSHEFGHILVAKSLGYETTLHYGSMNYHGSELTNKLNDIHNRNLQSITEKHHFIEQELYTNLLRKSLYNSLLIAIGGPLQTILTGTIGLILLLYQNAKIQAHGMKIFDWFSVLLSLFWLREIFNLLASVSAGILSGSGNYFSGDELHIAWYLQVWEGTFAIVLGIMGLLISLFVIFKIIPKQWQITFIVSGLVGGSLGFVLWMKIVGPILLP
;
A
#
# COMPACT_ATOMS: atom_id res chain seq x y z
N MET A 1 -28.71 10.22 -23.06
CA MET A 1 -27.75 9.53 -22.17
C MET A 1 -27.20 8.37 -22.97
N ASP A 2 -25.99 8.49 -23.49
CA ASP A 2 -25.36 7.41 -24.22
C ASP A 2 -24.83 6.39 -23.21
N PHE A 3 -25.41 5.19 -23.22
CA PHE A 3 -24.98 4.09 -22.37
C PHE A 3 -23.69 3.48 -22.94
N PHE A 4 -22.60 3.54 -22.18
CA PHE A 4 -21.41 2.76 -22.45
C PHE A 4 -21.64 1.33 -21.95
N ILE A 5 -21.64 0.36 -22.86
CA ILE A 5 -21.66 -1.07 -22.51
C ILE A 5 -20.27 -1.64 -22.85
N ILE A 6 -19.57 -2.11 -21.83
CA ILE A 6 -18.33 -2.88 -21.99
C ILE A 6 -18.70 -4.36 -21.88
N ILE A 7 -18.55 -5.11 -22.98
CA ILE A 7 -18.72 -6.57 -22.99
C ILE A 7 -17.34 -7.20 -23.03
N LEU A 8 -17.01 -7.99 -22.00
CA LEU A 8 -15.82 -8.82 -21.92
C LEU A 8 -16.19 -10.24 -22.32
N ILE A 9 -15.72 -10.69 -23.50
CA ILE A 9 -15.88 -12.07 -23.95
C ILE A 9 -14.55 -12.78 -23.79
N PHE A 10 -14.57 -13.89 -23.05
CA PHE A 10 -13.42 -14.78 -22.87
C PHE A 10 -13.58 -15.98 -23.80
N GLN A 11 -12.66 -16.13 -24.76
CA GLN A 11 -12.63 -17.29 -25.64
C GLN A 11 -11.29 -18.01 -25.49
N ILE A 12 -11.36 -19.29 -25.09
CA ILE A 12 -10.19 -20.17 -25.03
C ILE A 12 -10.07 -20.82 -26.42
N THR A 13 -9.06 -20.44 -27.18
CA THR A 13 -8.72 -21.08 -28.45
C THR A 13 -7.41 -21.84 -28.28
N SER A 14 -7.41 -23.13 -28.66
CA SER A 14 -6.32 -24.13 -28.67
C SER A 14 -5.02 -23.81 -27.91
N TYR A 15 -4.65 -24.70 -26.98
CA TYR A 15 -3.43 -24.77 -26.18
C TYR A 15 -2.59 -23.47 -26.13
N TYR A 16 -2.67 -22.78 -24.98
CA TYR A 16 -1.82 -21.65 -24.53
C TYR A 16 -2.30 -20.21 -24.76
N ILE A 17 -3.43 -19.97 -25.44
CA ILE A 17 -3.87 -18.60 -25.76
C ILE A 17 -5.28 -18.30 -25.21
N LEU A 18 -5.38 -17.33 -24.29
CA LEU A 18 -6.65 -16.75 -23.86
C LEU A 18 -6.90 -15.49 -24.69
N GLN A 19 -7.94 -15.50 -25.53
CA GLN A 19 -8.35 -14.29 -26.25
C GLN A 19 -9.36 -13.53 -25.39
N ILE A 20 -9.02 -12.28 -25.06
CA ILE A 20 -9.99 -11.33 -24.52
C ILE A 20 -10.41 -10.42 -25.66
N GLU A 21 -11.70 -10.46 -25.96
CA GLU A 21 -12.32 -9.51 -26.88
C GLU A 21 -13.05 -8.47 -26.05
N ILE A 22 -12.57 -7.23 -26.15
CA ILE A 22 -13.21 -6.06 -25.53
C ILE A 22 -13.97 -5.34 -26.64
N TYR A 23 -15.28 -5.27 -26.48
CA TYR A 23 -16.16 -4.56 -27.39
C TYR A 23 -16.51 -3.20 -26.81
N PHE A 24 -16.20 -2.14 -27.57
CA PHE A 24 -16.72 -0.80 -27.32
C PHE A 24 -17.81 -0.50 -28.34
N SER A 25 -19.04 -0.29 -27.87
CA SER A 25 -20.15 0.16 -28.71
C SER A 25 -20.50 1.60 -28.36
N ILE A 26 -20.36 2.50 -29.35
CA ILE A 26 -20.87 3.87 -29.26
C ILE A 26 -21.83 4.06 -30.43
N SER A 27 -23.14 4.10 -30.11
CA SER A 27 -24.31 4.51 -30.93
C SER A 27 -24.49 3.85 -32.32
N THR A 28 -23.44 3.67 -33.12
CA THR A 28 -23.44 2.96 -34.41
C THR A 28 -22.10 2.30 -34.76
N THR A 29 -21.05 2.48 -33.95
CA THR A 29 -19.69 2.02 -34.26
C THR A 29 -19.24 1.01 -33.20
N THR A 30 -19.03 -0.24 -33.61
CA THR A 30 -18.45 -1.27 -32.76
C THR A 30 -16.96 -1.36 -33.05
N ILE A 31 -16.12 -0.94 -32.10
CA ILE A 31 -14.67 -1.11 -32.21
C ILE A 31 -14.32 -2.45 -31.56
N GLN A 32 -13.90 -3.42 -32.38
CA GLN A 32 -13.39 -4.71 -31.90
C GLN A 32 -11.89 -4.59 -31.68
N MET A 33 -11.46 -4.58 -30.42
CA MET A 33 -10.04 -4.74 -30.09
C MET A 33 -9.79 -6.17 -29.64
N LYS A 34 -9.17 -6.95 -30.52
CA LYS A 34 -8.69 -8.29 -30.18
C LYS A 34 -7.34 -8.18 -29.49
N LYS A 35 -7.28 -8.51 -28.20
CA LYS A 35 -6.01 -8.56 -27.48
C LYS A 35 -5.78 -9.94 -26.89
N ILE A 36 -4.58 -10.43 -27.13
CA ILE A 36 -4.18 -11.79 -26.81
C ILE A 36 -3.53 -11.77 -25.43
N ILE A 37 -4.11 -12.50 -24.47
CA ILE A 37 -3.48 -12.77 -23.19
C ILE A 37 -2.74 -14.09 -23.30
N ASN A 38 -1.46 -14.05 -22.94
CA ASN A 38 -0.68 -15.26 -22.79
C ASN A 38 -0.96 -15.87 -21.41
N TYR A 39 -1.57 -17.05 -21.40
CA TYR A 39 -2.01 -17.72 -20.17
C TYR A 39 -0.86 -18.08 -19.22
N GLN A 40 0.31 -18.50 -19.75
CA GLN A 40 1.45 -18.84 -18.92
C GLN A 40 1.98 -17.61 -18.16
N TYR A 41 2.17 -16.49 -18.87
CA TYR A 41 2.59 -15.24 -18.25
C TYR A 41 1.53 -14.69 -17.29
N PHE A 42 0.25 -14.83 -17.63
CA PHE A 42 -0.84 -14.46 -16.74
C PHE A 42 -0.75 -15.19 -15.40
N LEU A 43 -0.55 -16.51 -15.42
CA LEU A 43 -0.40 -17.31 -14.20
C LEU A 43 0.83 -16.91 -13.40
N TYR A 44 2.00 -16.81 -14.04
CA TYR A 44 3.25 -16.45 -13.35
C TYR A 44 3.17 -15.07 -12.72
N LEU A 45 2.61 -14.08 -13.43
CA LEU A 45 2.44 -12.73 -12.91
C LEU A 45 1.41 -12.71 -11.78
N SER A 46 0.28 -13.40 -11.92
CA SER A 46 -0.74 -13.45 -10.88
C SER A 46 -0.20 -14.05 -9.58
N LEU A 47 0.54 -15.17 -9.68
CA LEU A 47 1.20 -15.78 -8.51
C LEU A 47 2.27 -14.87 -7.92
N SER A 48 3.02 -14.16 -8.76
CA SER A 48 4.00 -13.17 -8.29
C SER A 48 3.31 -12.03 -7.54
N PHE A 49 2.19 -11.52 -8.02
CA PHE A 49 1.40 -10.51 -7.32
C PHE A 49 0.87 -11.03 -5.98
N VAL A 50 0.34 -12.25 -5.92
CA VAL A 50 -0.09 -12.87 -4.64
C VAL A 50 1.06 -12.86 -3.63
N LEU A 51 2.24 -13.34 -4.04
CA LEU A 51 3.42 -13.39 -3.19
C LEU A 51 3.87 -11.99 -2.75
N PHE A 52 3.93 -11.04 -3.68
CA PHE A 52 4.39 -9.68 -3.41
C PHE A 52 3.41 -8.87 -2.58
N THR A 53 2.11 -9.18 -2.61
CA THR A 53 1.14 -8.60 -1.67
C THR A 53 1.50 -8.99 -0.23
N VAL A 54 1.78 -10.27 0.03
CA VAL A 54 2.20 -10.73 1.37
C VAL A 54 3.52 -10.08 1.79
N ILE A 55 4.52 -10.09 0.90
CA ILE A 55 5.83 -9.48 1.17
C ILE A 55 5.67 -7.99 1.46
N GLY A 56 4.89 -7.27 0.66
CA GLY A 56 4.65 -5.84 0.84
C GLY A 56 3.88 -5.51 2.11
N THR A 57 2.94 -6.36 2.53
CA THR A 57 2.26 -6.19 3.83
C THR A 57 3.26 -6.34 4.97
N LEU A 58 4.01 -7.44 5.00
CA LEU A 58 4.96 -7.71 6.07
C LEU A 58 6.11 -6.70 6.10
N SER A 59 6.63 -6.29 4.95
CA SER A 59 7.75 -5.33 4.89
C SER A 59 7.35 -3.97 5.44
N HIS A 60 6.11 -3.54 5.21
CA HIS A 60 5.56 -2.31 5.78
C HIS A 60 5.49 -2.40 7.31
N GLU A 61 4.95 -3.50 7.85
CA GLU A 61 4.91 -3.70 9.30
C GLU A 61 6.32 -3.77 9.92
N PHE A 62 7.28 -4.36 9.20
CA PHE A 62 8.68 -4.32 9.60
C PHE A 62 9.24 -2.89 9.64
N GLY A 63 8.79 -2.01 8.76
CA GLY A 63 9.12 -0.58 8.79
C GLY A 63 8.74 0.07 10.13
N HIS A 64 7.51 -0.16 10.59
CA HIS A 64 7.08 0.30 11.92
C HIS A 64 7.91 -0.32 13.05
N ILE A 65 8.14 -1.63 13.00
CA ILE A 65 8.89 -2.36 14.04
C ILE A 65 10.33 -1.87 14.16
N LEU A 66 11.01 -1.64 13.03
CA LEU A 66 12.38 -1.14 13.03
C LEU A 66 12.48 0.20 13.75
N VAL A 67 11.57 1.13 13.46
CA VAL A 67 11.54 2.43 14.14
C VAL A 67 11.19 2.26 15.62
N ALA A 68 10.15 1.50 15.96
CA ALA A 68 9.74 1.29 17.34
C ALA A 68 10.86 0.68 18.20
N LYS A 69 11.55 -0.36 17.70
CA LYS A 69 12.70 -0.96 18.39
C LYS A 69 13.87 0.01 18.53
N SER A 70 14.15 0.83 17.51
CA SER A 70 15.20 1.85 17.58
C SER A 70 14.94 2.90 18.67
N LEU A 71 13.68 3.11 19.03
CA LEU A 71 13.23 4.03 20.08
C LEU A 71 13.07 3.36 21.45
N GLY A 72 13.40 2.07 21.57
CA GLY A 72 13.35 1.32 22.83
C GLY A 72 11.96 0.76 23.19
N TYR A 73 11.06 0.60 22.22
CA TYR A 73 9.80 -0.10 22.43
C TYR A 73 9.94 -1.59 22.18
N GLU A 74 9.20 -2.37 22.94
CA GLU A 74 8.93 -3.78 22.62
C GLU A 74 7.82 -3.83 21.57
N THR A 75 7.91 -4.77 20.63
CA THR A 75 6.96 -4.89 19.53
C THR A 75 6.43 -6.31 19.39
N THR A 76 5.15 -6.43 19.05
CA THR A 76 4.53 -7.68 18.63
C THR A 76 3.96 -7.52 17.22
N LEU A 77 4.29 -8.46 16.34
CA LEU A 77 3.82 -8.47 14.97
C LEU A 77 2.57 -9.34 14.86
N HIS A 78 1.53 -8.80 14.23
CA HIS A 78 0.34 -9.54 13.79
C HIS A 78 0.30 -9.51 12.25
N TYR A 79 -0.54 -10.35 11.66
CA TYR A 79 -0.55 -10.55 10.21
C TYR A 79 -0.78 -9.30 9.34
N GLY A 80 -1.46 -8.29 9.87
CA GLY A 80 -1.77 -7.05 9.15
C GLY A 80 -1.62 -5.79 10.01
N SER A 81 -0.92 -5.89 11.13
CA SER A 81 -0.64 -4.77 12.03
C SER A 81 0.50 -5.12 12.98
N MET A 82 0.99 -4.15 13.72
CA MET A 82 1.89 -4.37 14.85
C MET A 82 1.45 -3.56 16.06
N ASN A 83 1.77 -4.07 17.25
CA ASN A 83 1.60 -3.34 18.50
C ASN A 83 2.97 -3.01 19.10
N TYR A 84 3.05 -1.90 19.84
CA TYR A 84 4.28 -1.49 20.50
C TYR A 84 3.98 -0.97 21.92
N HIS A 85 4.77 -1.44 22.89
CA HIS A 85 4.55 -1.17 24.32
C HIS A 85 5.87 -1.08 25.10
N GLY A 86 5.77 -0.80 26.40
CA GLY A 86 6.83 -1.10 27.36
C GLY A 86 8.05 -0.18 27.37
N SER A 87 8.05 0.94 26.63
CA SER A 87 9.19 1.87 26.69
C SER A 87 9.28 2.55 28.06
N GLU A 88 10.50 2.82 28.53
CA GLU A 88 10.76 3.58 29.78
C GLU A 88 10.01 4.92 29.78
N LEU A 89 9.93 5.56 28.60
CA LEU A 89 9.18 6.79 28.39
C LEU A 89 7.69 6.61 28.70
N THR A 90 7.06 5.58 28.13
CA THR A 90 5.63 5.30 28.31
C THR A 90 5.32 4.91 29.74
N ASN A 91 6.16 4.09 30.37
CA ASN A 91 5.98 3.69 31.77
C ASN A 91 6.03 4.91 32.69
N LYS A 92 7.05 5.77 32.53
CA LYS A 92 7.19 7.01 33.31
C LYS A 92 6.04 7.99 33.07
N LEU A 93 5.55 8.09 31.82
CA LEU A 93 4.40 8.92 31.49
C LEU A 93 3.13 8.40 32.18
N ASN A 94 2.88 7.09 32.14
CA ASN A 94 1.75 6.44 32.79
C ASN A 94 1.80 6.59 34.32
N ASP A 95 2.98 6.48 34.93
CA ASP A 95 3.16 6.66 36.38
C ASP A 95 2.82 8.08 36.83
N ILE A 96 3.24 9.09 36.07
CA ILE A 96 2.88 10.49 36.35
C ILE A 96 1.38 10.72 36.09
N HIS A 97 0.84 10.17 35.00
CA HIS A 97 -0.57 10.28 34.67
C HIS A 97 -1.47 9.70 35.77
N ASN A 98 -1.18 8.47 36.21
CA ASN A 98 -1.97 7.75 37.21
C ASN A 98 -1.90 8.44 38.58
N ARG A 99 -0.72 8.94 38.99
CA ARG A 99 -0.56 9.67 40.27
C ARG A 99 -1.30 11.01 40.29
N ASN A 100 -1.47 11.64 39.13
CA ASN A 100 -2.05 12.98 39.01
C ASN A 100 -3.40 12.98 38.27
N LEU A 101 -4.07 11.82 38.15
CA LEU A 101 -5.26 11.62 37.32
C LEU A 101 -6.38 12.63 37.64
N GLN A 102 -6.63 12.85 38.93
CA GLN A 102 -7.65 13.80 39.39
C GLN A 102 -7.31 15.23 38.95
N SER A 103 -6.08 15.68 39.19
CA SER A 103 -5.61 17.01 38.80
C SER A 103 -5.65 17.22 37.28
N ILE A 104 -5.29 16.21 36.49
CA ILE A 104 -5.35 16.27 35.02
C ILE A 104 -6.80 16.37 34.55
N THR A 105 -7.71 15.58 35.13
CA THR A 105 -9.14 15.55 34.76
C THR A 105 -9.83 16.87 35.09
N GLU A 106 -9.54 17.42 36.27
CA GLU A 106 -10.08 18.69 36.75
C GLU A 106 -9.36 19.91 36.15
N LYS A 107 -8.33 19.69 35.31
CA LYS A 107 -7.45 20.73 34.72
C LYS A 107 -6.77 21.62 35.78
N HIS A 108 -6.50 21.06 36.94
CA HIS A 108 -5.73 21.68 38.00
C HIS A 108 -4.22 21.54 37.77
N HIS A 109 -3.45 22.53 38.21
CA HIS A 109 -1.99 22.50 38.15
C HIS A 109 -1.43 21.42 39.09
N PHE A 110 -0.41 20.68 38.66
CA PHE A 110 0.29 19.70 39.48
C PHE A 110 1.81 19.86 39.36
N ILE A 111 2.53 19.43 40.39
CA ILE A 111 3.97 19.69 40.55
C ILE A 111 4.79 19.21 39.33
N GLU A 112 4.41 18.06 38.77
CA GLU A 112 5.14 17.42 37.66
C GLU A 112 4.60 17.83 36.27
N GLN A 113 3.79 18.89 36.17
CA GLN A 113 3.09 19.25 34.93
C GLN A 113 4.02 19.53 33.74
N GLU A 114 5.12 20.26 33.96
CA GLU A 114 6.09 20.54 32.90
C GLU A 114 6.77 19.25 32.42
N LEU A 115 7.19 18.39 33.36
CA LEU A 115 7.78 17.09 33.04
C LEU A 115 6.78 16.21 32.27
N TYR A 116 5.53 16.14 32.72
CA TYR A 116 4.46 15.39 32.05
C TYR A 116 4.25 15.86 30.61
N THR A 117 4.14 17.18 30.39
CA THR A 117 3.94 17.73 29.04
C THR A 117 5.13 17.46 28.12
N ASN A 118 6.36 17.51 28.64
CA ASN A 118 7.56 17.16 27.88
C ASN A 118 7.61 15.68 27.52
N LEU A 119 7.28 14.77 28.44
CA LEU A 119 7.20 13.33 28.18
C LEU A 119 6.09 13.01 27.19
N LEU A 120 4.93 13.67 27.29
CA LEU A 120 3.82 13.51 26.36
C LEU A 120 4.22 13.94 24.94
N ARG A 121 4.87 15.10 24.79
CA ARG A 121 5.39 15.57 23.50
C ARG A 121 6.39 14.58 22.89
N LYS A 122 7.30 14.05 23.71
CA LYS A 122 8.25 13.02 23.27
C LYS A 122 7.54 11.73 22.85
N SER A 123 6.50 11.32 23.57
CA SER A 123 5.69 10.15 23.22
C SER A 123 4.97 10.33 21.89
N LEU A 124 4.36 11.50 21.66
CA LEU A 124 3.69 11.83 20.40
C LEU A 124 4.69 11.86 19.24
N TYR A 125 5.89 12.41 19.44
CA TYR A 125 6.95 12.39 18.45
C TYR A 125 7.40 10.96 18.11
N ASN A 126 7.58 10.10 19.12
CA ASN A 126 7.89 8.69 18.90
C ASN A 126 6.80 7.99 18.09
N SER A 127 5.52 8.21 18.42
CA SER A 127 4.40 7.63 17.67
C SER A 127 4.33 8.13 16.23
N LEU A 128 4.63 9.41 15.98
CA LEU A 128 4.76 9.95 14.63
C LEU A 128 5.86 9.24 13.84
N LEU A 129 7.06 9.10 14.42
CA LEU A 129 8.17 8.41 13.76
C LEU A 129 7.81 6.95 13.44
N ILE A 130 7.17 6.26 14.38
CA ILE A 130 6.72 4.88 14.16
C ILE A 130 5.72 4.84 13.01
N ALA A 131 4.70 5.71 12.99
CA ALA A 131 3.71 5.76 11.92
C ALA A 131 4.34 6.04 10.53
N ILE A 132 5.39 6.88 10.46
CA ILE A 132 6.15 7.12 9.21
C ILE A 132 6.90 5.87 8.75
N GLY A 133 7.33 5.00 9.67
CA GLY A 133 8.21 3.87 9.37
C GLY A 133 7.67 2.91 8.30
N GLY A 134 6.38 2.59 8.32
CA GLY A 134 5.74 1.71 7.34
C GLY A 134 5.70 2.31 5.93
N PRO A 135 5.00 3.44 5.71
CA PRO A 135 4.96 4.11 4.41
C PRO A 135 6.36 4.46 3.88
N LEU A 136 7.29 4.87 4.75
CA LEU A 136 8.67 5.14 4.33
C LEU A 136 9.36 3.87 3.80
N GLN A 137 9.15 2.71 4.42
CA GLN A 137 9.73 1.44 3.97
C GLN A 137 9.22 1.04 2.58
N THR A 138 7.91 1.16 2.33
CA THR A 138 7.31 0.81 1.04
C THR A 138 7.73 1.80 -0.05
N ILE A 139 7.77 3.09 0.26
CA ILE A 139 8.27 4.15 -0.63
C ILE A 139 9.74 3.91 -1.00
N LEU A 140 10.60 3.59 -0.03
CA LEU A 140 12.01 3.32 -0.27
C LEU A 140 12.19 2.10 -1.18
N THR A 141 11.47 1.01 -0.90
CA THR A 141 11.52 -0.22 -1.70
C THR A 141 11.04 0.04 -3.13
N GLY A 142 9.92 0.75 -3.28
CA GLY A 142 9.38 1.19 -4.57
C GLY A 142 10.36 2.06 -5.35
N THR A 143 11.01 3.00 -4.66
CA THR A 143 11.96 3.92 -5.28
C THR A 143 13.24 3.19 -5.73
N ILE A 144 13.74 2.23 -4.94
CA ILE A 144 14.87 1.37 -5.36
C ILE A 144 14.51 0.59 -6.63
N GLY A 145 13.33 -0.03 -6.67
CA GLY A 145 12.83 -0.71 -7.86
C GLY A 145 12.76 0.20 -9.09
N LEU A 146 12.24 1.42 -8.92
CA LEU A 146 12.16 2.42 -9.98
C LEU A 146 13.54 2.82 -10.50
N ILE A 147 14.50 3.11 -9.61
CA ILE A 147 15.87 3.47 -9.99
C ILE A 147 16.53 2.35 -10.80
N LEU A 148 16.37 1.09 -10.36
CA LEU A 148 16.89 -0.07 -11.08
C LEU A 148 16.28 -0.20 -12.49
N LEU A 149 14.99 0.10 -12.65
CA LEU A 149 14.34 0.10 -13.97
C LEU A 149 14.84 1.22 -14.87
N LEU A 150 14.99 2.43 -14.33
CA LEU A 150 15.49 3.57 -15.10
C LEU A 150 16.92 3.31 -15.61
N TYR A 151 17.77 2.69 -14.79
CA TYR A 151 19.11 2.29 -15.19
C TYR A 151 19.11 1.21 -16.29
N GLN A 152 18.15 0.29 -16.26
CA GLN A 152 18.05 -0.82 -17.21
C GLN A 152 17.22 -0.50 -18.46
N ASN A 153 16.48 0.62 -18.48
CA ASN A 153 15.50 0.95 -19.52
C ASN A 153 16.09 0.89 -20.95
N ALA A 154 17.27 1.46 -21.18
CA ALA A 154 17.91 1.40 -22.49
C ALA A 154 18.21 -0.04 -22.96
N LYS A 155 18.60 -0.92 -22.02
CA LYS A 155 18.85 -2.34 -22.31
C LYS A 155 17.56 -3.10 -22.56
N ILE A 156 16.50 -2.80 -21.80
CA ILE A 156 15.16 -3.39 -21.97
C ILE A 156 14.59 -3.09 -23.35
N GLN A 157 14.73 -1.85 -23.82
CA GLN A 157 14.25 -1.47 -25.16
C GLN A 157 15.05 -2.14 -26.29
N ALA A 158 16.34 -2.39 -26.08
CA ALA A 158 17.21 -3.00 -27.09
C ALA A 158 17.13 -4.54 -27.15
N HIS A 159 17.00 -5.22 -25.99
CA HIS A 159 17.11 -6.68 -25.90
C HIS A 159 15.87 -7.37 -25.32
N GLY A 160 14.83 -6.61 -24.97
CA GLY A 160 13.67 -7.11 -24.25
C GLY A 160 13.89 -7.24 -22.74
N MET A 161 12.83 -7.64 -22.02
CA MET A 161 12.85 -7.79 -20.57
C MET A 161 13.39 -9.16 -20.13
N LYS A 162 14.33 -9.14 -19.19
CA LYS A 162 14.84 -10.31 -18.46
C LYS A 162 14.10 -10.50 -17.14
N ILE A 163 14.33 -11.63 -16.49
CA ILE A 163 13.69 -11.96 -15.20
C ILE A 163 13.98 -10.93 -14.09
N PHE A 164 15.19 -10.36 -14.06
CA PHE A 164 15.55 -9.32 -13.09
C PHE A 164 14.88 -7.97 -13.37
N ASP A 165 14.54 -7.69 -14.63
CA ASP A 165 13.75 -6.50 -14.97
C ASP A 165 12.33 -6.64 -14.43
N TRP A 166 11.73 -7.84 -14.53
CA TRP A 166 10.43 -8.12 -13.94
C TRP A 166 10.42 -8.01 -12.41
N PHE A 167 11.49 -8.49 -11.75
CA PHE A 167 11.64 -8.30 -10.31
C PHE A 167 11.70 -6.81 -9.95
N SER A 168 12.43 -6.00 -10.73
CA SER A 168 12.51 -4.55 -10.54
C SER A 168 11.17 -3.85 -10.79
N VAL A 169 10.37 -4.34 -11.75
CA VAL A 169 8.97 -3.91 -11.96
C VAL A 169 8.14 -4.18 -10.71
N LEU A 170 8.17 -5.40 -10.17
CA LEU A 170 7.41 -5.75 -8.98
C LEU A 170 7.83 -4.94 -7.75
N LEU A 171 9.13 -4.70 -7.56
CA LEU A 171 9.63 -3.80 -6.52
C LEU A 171 9.12 -2.38 -6.70
N SER A 172 9.18 -1.83 -7.92
CA SER A 172 8.70 -0.47 -8.18
C SER A 172 7.21 -0.30 -7.89
N LEU A 173 6.43 -1.38 -7.97
CA LEU A 173 5.01 -1.38 -7.66
C LEU A 173 4.67 -1.41 -6.17
N PHE A 174 5.64 -1.35 -5.26
CA PHE A 174 5.35 -1.12 -3.83
C PHE A 174 4.63 0.22 -3.62
N TRP A 175 4.82 1.18 -4.52
CA TRP A 175 4.03 2.41 -4.61
C TRP A 175 2.52 2.20 -4.80
N LEU A 176 2.08 1.01 -5.25
CA LEU A 176 0.65 0.69 -5.33
C LEU A 176 -0.02 0.65 -3.95
N ARG A 177 0.72 0.47 -2.85
CA ARG A 177 0.14 0.50 -1.50
C ARG A 177 -0.45 1.87 -1.17
N GLU A 178 0.25 2.94 -1.50
CA GLU A 178 -0.23 4.31 -1.28
C GLU A 178 -1.53 4.59 -2.05
N ILE A 179 -1.62 4.07 -3.29
CA ILE A 179 -2.83 4.14 -4.09
C ILE A 179 -3.95 3.31 -3.46
N PHE A 180 -3.64 2.08 -3.03
CA PHE A 180 -4.59 1.18 -2.41
C PHE A 180 -5.15 1.76 -1.11
N ASN A 181 -4.31 2.30 -0.23
CA ASN A 181 -4.71 2.93 1.02
C ASN A 181 -5.68 4.10 0.77
N LEU A 182 -5.34 4.97 -0.19
CA LEU A 182 -6.21 6.09 -0.58
C LEU A 182 -7.55 5.59 -1.13
N LEU A 183 -7.54 4.66 -2.09
CA LEU A 183 -8.77 4.14 -2.71
C LEU A 183 -9.63 3.38 -1.72
N ALA A 184 -9.04 2.55 -0.86
CA ALA A 184 -9.75 1.78 0.16
C ALA A 184 -10.40 2.71 1.18
N SER A 185 -9.68 3.73 1.65
CA SER A 185 -10.20 4.71 2.62
C SER A 185 -11.36 5.52 2.04
N VAL A 186 -11.20 6.05 0.82
CA VAL A 186 -12.26 6.84 0.16
C VAL A 186 -13.47 5.95 -0.13
N SER A 187 -13.26 4.72 -0.60
CA SER A 187 -14.35 3.77 -0.88
C SER A 187 -15.09 3.42 0.41
N ALA A 188 -14.39 3.16 1.51
CA ALA A 188 -15.00 2.90 2.81
C ALA A 188 -15.78 4.11 3.34
N GLY A 189 -15.26 5.33 3.16
CA GLY A 189 -15.94 6.57 3.54
C GLY A 189 -17.26 6.78 2.78
N ILE A 190 -17.26 6.52 1.47
CA ILE A 190 -18.45 6.61 0.62
C ILE A 190 -19.48 5.53 1.01
N LEU A 191 -19.04 4.28 1.19
CA LEU A 191 -19.93 3.15 1.49
C LEU A 191 -20.52 3.21 2.89
N SER A 192 -19.76 3.69 3.87
CA SER A 192 -20.22 3.81 5.26
C SER A 192 -21.11 5.03 5.51
N GLY A 193 -21.07 6.03 4.61
CA GLY A 193 -21.78 7.30 4.80
C GLY A 193 -21.28 8.12 6.00
N SER A 194 -20.15 7.74 6.60
CA SER A 194 -19.63 8.32 7.85
C SER A 194 -18.95 9.67 7.68
N GLY A 195 -18.60 10.04 6.43
CA GLY A 195 -17.82 11.25 6.14
C GLY A 195 -16.31 11.12 6.40
N ASN A 196 -15.84 9.98 6.91
CA ASN A 196 -14.42 9.69 7.11
C ASN A 196 -13.82 9.08 5.83
N TYR A 197 -13.12 9.89 5.04
CA TYR A 197 -12.57 9.49 3.74
C TYR A 197 -11.09 9.04 3.79
N PHE A 198 -10.44 9.20 4.94
CA PHE A 198 -9.02 8.89 5.13
C PHE A 198 -8.86 7.95 6.32
N SER A 199 -7.89 7.05 6.26
CA SER A 199 -7.57 6.09 7.32
C SER A 199 -6.11 5.64 7.20
N GLY A 200 -5.64 4.82 8.15
CA GLY A 200 -4.29 4.24 8.11
C GLY A 200 -3.19 5.17 8.61
N ASP A 201 -1.95 4.85 8.25
CA ASP A 201 -0.76 5.55 8.73
C ASP A 201 -0.71 7.01 8.27
N GLU A 202 -1.17 7.28 7.05
CA GLU A 202 -1.16 8.61 6.45
C GLU A 202 -2.08 9.58 7.21
N LEU A 203 -3.20 9.08 7.73
CA LEU A 203 -4.10 9.83 8.61
C LEU A 203 -3.42 10.13 9.96
N HIS A 204 -2.78 9.13 10.57
CA HIS A 204 -2.08 9.32 11.83
C HIS A 204 -0.95 10.33 11.70
N ILE A 205 -0.17 10.27 10.62
CA ILE A 205 0.88 11.26 10.31
C ILE A 205 0.26 12.66 10.18
N ALA A 206 -0.87 12.80 9.48
CA ALA A 206 -1.55 14.08 9.34
C ALA A 206 -1.99 14.66 10.68
N TRP A 207 -2.58 13.84 11.56
CA TRP A 207 -3.01 14.25 12.89
C TRP A 207 -1.85 14.70 13.79
N TYR A 208 -0.75 13.94 13.82
CA TYR A 208 0.43 14.32 14.61
C TYR A 208 1.08 15.61 14.12
N LEU A 209 1.04 15.88 12.81
CA LEU A 209 1.54 17.12 12.20
C LEU A 209 0.52 18.26 12.20
N GLN A 210 -0.70 18.03 12.68
CA GLN A 210 -1.80 19.00 12.70
C GLN A 210 -2.11 19.58 11.31
N VAL A 211 -2.01 18.76 10.27
CA VAL A 211 -2.39 19.11 8.90
C VAL A 211 -3.70 18.42 8.51
N TRP A 212 -4.23 18.78 7.34
CA TRP A 212 -5.47 18.17 6.86
C TRP A 212 -5.29 16.67 6.63
N GLU A 213 -6.31 15.90 7.01
CA GLU A 213 -6.30 14.42 7.01
C GLU A 213 -5.94 13.81 5.65
N GLY A 214 -6.33 14.47 4.56
CA GLY A 214 -6.05 14.02 3.20
C GLY A 214 -4.65 14.39 2.68
N THR A 215 -3.88 15.21 3.39
CA THR A 215 -2.61 15.77 2.85
C THR A 215 -1.64 14.67 2.42
N PHE A 216 -1.32 13.72 3.30
CA PHE A 216 -0.37 12.65 2.97
C PHE A 216 -0.98 11.60 2.05
N ALA A 217 -2.21 11.16 2.33
CA ALA A 217 -2.89 10.15 1.54
C ALA A 217 -3.05 10.55 0.06
N ILE A 218 -3.43 11.80 -0.21
CA ILE A 218 -3.60 12.30 -1.58
C ILE A 218 -2.25 12.50 -2.27
N VAL A 219 -1.28 13.13 -1.60
CA VAL A 219 0.03 13.39 -2.19
C VAL A 219 0.75 12.09 -2.54
N LEU A 220 0.83 11.15 -1.60
CA LEU A 220 1.48 9.86 -1.81
C LEU A 220 0.70 8.99 -2.81
N GLY A 221 -0.63 9.00 -2.74
CA GLY A 221 -1.48 8.29 -3.71
C GLY A 221 -1.31 8.81 -5.15
N ILE A 222 -1.23 10.13 -5.34
CA ILE A 222 -0.98 10.72 -6.67
C ILE A 222 0.44 10.36 -7.16
N MET A 223 1.46 10.47 -6.31
CA MET A 223 2.82 10.08 -6.66
C MET A 223 2.89 8.61 -7.05
N GLY A 224 2.29 7.74 -6.25
CA GLY A 224 2.23 6.30 -6.52
C GLY A 224 1.52 6.00 -7.83
N LEU A 225 0.43 6.70 -8.13
CA LEU A 225 -0.30 6.58 -9.39
C LEU A 225 0.57 6.99 -10.58
N LEU A 226 1.22 8.14 -10.52
CA LEU A 226 2.10 8.61 -11.60
C LEU A 226 3.26 7.64 -11.86
N ILE A 227 3.89 7.13 -10.80
CA ILE A 227 4.98 6.14 -10.90
C ILE A 227 4.46 4.84 -11.50
N SER A 228 3.31 4.34 -11.03
CA SER A 228 2.75 3.07 -11.51
C SER A 228 2.33 3.16 -12.98
N LEU A 229 1.70 4.27 -13.39
CA LEU A 229 1.36 4.54 -14.79
C LEU A 229 2.61 4.62 -15.65
N PHE A 230 3.66 5.30 -15.17
CA PHE A 230 4.95 5.37 -15.87
C PHE A 230 5.54 3.97 -16.08
N VAL A 231 5.63 3.15 -15.04
CA VAL A 231 6.19 1.79 -15.14
C VAL A 231 5.36 0.94 -16.13
N ILE A 232 4.04 0.93 -15.98
CA ILE A 232 3.16 0.10 -16.81
C ILE A 232 3.20 0.53 -18.28
N PHE A 233 3.05 1.81 -18.57
CA PHE A 233 2.86 2.26 -19.95
C PHE A 233 4.16 2.62 -20.67
N LYS A 234 5.21 3.02 -19.95
CA LYS A 234 6.49 3.43 -20.54
C LYS A 234 7.55 2.31 -20.52
N ILE A 235 7.61 1.52 -19.46
CA ILE A 235 8.67 0.51 -19.28
C ILE A 235 8.22 -0.86 -19.81
N ILE A 236 7.04 -1.34 -19.43
CA ILE A 236 6.55 -2.65 -19.85
C ILE A 236 6.20 -2.63 -21.35
N PRO A 237 6.69 -3.59 -22.17
CA PRO A 237 6.37 -3.66 -23.59
C PRO A 237 4.86 -3.80 -23.85
N LYS A 238 4.35 -3.10 -24.86
CA LYS A 238 2.90 -3.00 -25.19
C LYS A 238 2.17 -4.35 -25.25
N GLN A 239 2.85 -5.39 -25.72
CA GLN A 239 2.28 -6.74 -25.83
C GLN A 239 1.98 -7.41 -24.47
N TRP A 240 2.66 -7.01 -23.40
CA TRP A 240 2.50 -7.60 -22.07
C TRP A 240 1.64 -6.75 -21.11
N GLN A 241 1.39 -5.48 -21.45
CA GLN A 241 0.74 -4.52 -20.55
C GLN A 241 -0.63 -5.00 -20.04
N ILE A 242 -1.47 -5.56 -20.90
CA ILE A 242 -2.81 -6.03 -20.47
C ILE A 242 -2.73 -7.30 -19.65
N THR A 243 -1.92 -8.26 -20.08
CA THR A 243 -1.66 -9.46 -19.26
C THR A 243 -1.19 -9.05 -17.87
N PHE A 244 -0.30 -8.08 -17.78
CA PHE A 244 0.22 -7.54 -16.53
C PHE A 244 -0.86 -6.85 -15.68
N ILE A 245 -1.65 -5.94 -16.25
CA ILE A 245 -2.73 -5.24 -15.54
C ILE A 245 -3.77 -6.23 -15.00
N VAL A 246 -4.23 -7.17 -15.85
CA VAL A 246 -5.24 -8.16 -15.45
C VAL A 246 -4.67 -9.11 -14.40
N SER A 247 -3.40 -9.53 -14.53
CA SER A 247 -2.73 -10.35 -13.51
C SER A 247 -2.55 -9.59 -12.19
N GLY A 248 -2.27 -8.29 -12.25
CA GLY A 248 -2.16 -7.43 -11.06
C GLY A 248 -3.47 -7.31 -10.31
N LEU A 249 -4.58 -7.09 -11.04
CA LEU A 249 -5.91 -7.03 -10.45
C LEU A 249 -6.32 -8.38 -9.83
N VAL A 250 -6.17 -9.48 -10.56
CA VAL A 250 -6.56 -10.83 -10.09
C VAL A 250 -5.64 -11.28 -8.96
N GLY A 251 -4.32 -11.28 -9.20
CA GLY A 251 -3.32 -11.73 -8.25
C GLY A 251 -3.24 -10.86 -7.00
N GLY A 252 -3.31 -9.54 -7.13
CA GLY A 252 -3.30 -8.62 -5.98
C GLY A 252 -4.55 -8.77 -5.11
N SER A 253 -5.73 -8.86 -5.72
CA SER A 253 -6.98 -9.07 -4.97
C SER A 253 -7.01 -10.43 -4.28
N LEU A 254 -6.61 -11.50 -4.99
CA LEU A 254 -6.50 -12.84 -4.40
C LEU A 254 -5.46 -12.87 -3.29
N GLY A 255 -4.30 -12.24 -3.48
CA GLY A 255 -3.25 -12.15 -2.46
C GLY A 255 -3.72 -11.44 -1.21
N PHE A 256 -4.42 -10.32 -1.36
CA PHE A 256 -4.99 -9.59 -0.23
C PHE A 256 -6.00 -10.44 0.54
N VAL A 257 -6.94 -11.08 -0.15
CA VAL A 257 -7.96 -11.94 0.50
C VAL A 257 -7.32 -13.15 1.18
N LEU A 258 -6.40 -13.82 0.48
CA LEU A 258 -5.70 -15.01 0.99
C LEU A 258 -4.88 -14.67 2.23
N TRP A 259 -4.17 -13.54 2.21
CA TRP A 259 -3.39 -13.10 3.36
C TRP A 259 -4.27 -12.64 4.52
N MET A 260 -5.17 -11.68 4.29
CA MET A 260 -5.91 -11.03 5.37
C MET A 260 -6.98 -11.93 6.00
N LYS A 261 -7.55 -12.90 5.27
CA LYS A 261 -8.65 -13.73 5.78
C LYS A 261 -8.26 -15.17 6.11
N ILE A 262 -7.18 -15.70 5.52
CA ILE A 262 -6.86 -17.13 5.61
C ILE A 262 -5.48 -17.33 6.23
N VAL A 263 -4.42 -17.01 5.50
CA VAL A 263 -3.06 -17.42 5.87
C VAL A 263 -2.49 -16.54 6.98
N GLY A 264 -2.70 -15.23 6.91
CA GLY A 264 -2.20 -14.28 7.89
C GLY A 264 -2.66 -14.60 9.31
N PRO A 265 -3.97 -14.66 9.58
CA PRO A 265 -4.49 -14.97 10.92
C PRO A 265 -4.04 -16.32 11.49
N ILE A 266 -3.70 -17.29 10.63
CA ILE A 266 -3.21 -18.61 11.06
C ILE A 266 -1.72 -18.54 11.45
N LEU A 267 -0.91 -17.83 10.67
CA LEU A 267 0.54 -17.76 10.88
C LEU A 267 0.94 -16.75 11.96
N LEU A 268 0.24 -15.61 12.03
CA LEU A 268 0.54 -14.49 12.91
C LEU A 268 -0.76 -13.97 13.55
N PRO A 269 -1.36 -14.73 14.49
CA PRO A 269 -2.58 -14.35 15.17
C PRO A 269 -2.43 -13.08 16.01
#